data_AF-A0A843HC75-F1
#
_entry.id   AF-A0A843HC75-F1
#
_cell.length_a   1.000
_cell.length_b   1.000
_cell.length_c   1.000
_cell.angle_alpha   90.00
_cell.angle_beta   90.00
_cell.angle_gamma   90.00
#
_symmetry.space_group_name_H-M   'P 1'
#
loop_
_entity.id
_entity.type
_entity.pdbx_description
1 polymer ?
#
loop_
_entity_poly.entity_id
_entity_poly.type
_entity_poly.pdbx_seq_one_letter_code
_entity_poly.pdbx_strand_id
1 'polypeptide(L)'
;ALGHGYNSIGLFEMLIIGLACGFFAWKTNGIEVSSAMHTASNFSIGLSVMLGLRTSTSSPQLYSVLATVIFEIVLLVIMYYVGRKTNWFGEIPENNQNV
;
A
#
# COMPACT_ATOMS: atom_id res chain seq x y z
N ALA A 1 -11.60 -10.73 0.35
CA ALA A 1 -11.93 -10.70 -1.10
C ALA A 1 -13.40 -11.03 -1.37
N LEU A 2 -13.92 -12.20 -0.98
CA LEU A 2 -15.28 -12.65 -1.31
C LEU A 2 -16.46 -11.87 -0.67
N GLY A 3 -16.21 -11.03 0.34
CA GLY A 3 -17.23 -10.19 0.99
C GLY A 3 -17.16 -8.70 0.66
N HIS A 4 -16.12 -8.25 -0.05
CA HIS A 4 -16.00 -6.89 -0.57
C HIS A 4 -16.35 -6.97 -2.05
N GLY A 5 -17.33 -6.20 -2.53
CA GLY A 5 -17.81 -6.22 -3.92
C GLY A 5 -16.81 -5.76 -4.98
N TYR A 6 -15.55 -6.18 -4.89
CA TYR A 6 -14.53 -5.95 -5.89
C TYR A 6 -14.86 -6.75 -7.15
N ASN A 7 -14.96 -6.04 -8.25
CA ASN A 7 -14.97 -6.66 -9.57
C ASN A 7 -13.56 -7.24 -9.87
N SER A 8 -13.42 -8.08 -10.91
CA SER A 8 -12.15 -8.77 -11.24
C SER A 8 -10.95 -7.83 -11.36
N ILE A 9 -11.17 -6.58 -11.76
CA ILE A 9 -10.15 -5.52 -11.85
C ILE A 9 -9.65 -5.08 -10.47
N GLY A 10 -10.54 -4.94 -9.47
CA GLY A 10 -10.14 -4.59 -8.10
C GLY A 10 -9.39 -5.73 -7.40
N LEU A 11 -9.69 -6.99 -7.76
CA LEU A 11 -8.91 -8.14 -7.28
C LEU A 11 -7.49 -8.15 -7.84
N PHE A 12 -7.32 -7.75 -9.10
CA PHE A 12 -6.00 -7.63 -9.73
C PHE A 12 -5.15 -6.52 -9.08
N GLU A 13 -5.76 -5.37 -8.79
CA GLU A 13 -5.12 -4.30 -8.02
C GLU A 13 -4.64 -4.79 -6.65
N MET A 14 -5.50 -5.48 -5.90
CA MET A 14 -5.15 -6.07 -4.61
C MET A 14 -3.97 -7.05 -4.68
N LEU A 15 -3.88 -7.82 -5.78
CA LEU A 15 -2.75 -8.72 -6.01
C LEU A 15 -1.43 -7.96 -6.17
N ILE A 16 -1.42 -6.89 -6.97
CA ILE A 16 -0.22 -6.06 -7.19
C ILE A 16 0.25 -5.44 -5.88
N ILE A 17 -0.67 -4.86 -5.11
CA ILE A 17 -0.36 -4.23 -3.82
C ILE A 17 0.14 -5.29 -2.83
N GLY A 18 -0.49 -6.47 -2.80
CA GLY A 18 -0.06 -7.58 -1.95
C GLY A 18 1.37 -8.04 -2.26
N LEU A 19 1.74 -8.15 -3.54
CA LEU A 19 3.11 -8.48 -3.95
C LEU A 19 4.11 -7.39 -3.54
N ALA A 20 3.74 -6.11 -3.68
CA ALA A 20 4.59 -5.00 -3.29
C ALA A 20 4.81 -4.97 -1.77
N CYS A 21 3.75 -5.09 -0.97
CA CYS A 21 3.85 -5.20 0.49
C CYS A 21 4.68 -6.43 0.90
N GLY A 22 4.46 -7.59 0.25
CA GLY A 22 5.26 -8.79 0.49
C GLY A 22 6.75 -8.60 0.22
N PHE A 23 7.11 -7.91 -0.87
CA PHE A 23 8.49 -7.55 -1.16
C PHE A 23 9.10 -6.66 -0.07
N PHE A 24 8.36 -5.64 0.40
CA PHE A 24 8.84 -4.78 1.48
C PHE A 24 8.99 -5.54 2.79
N ALA A 25 8.02 -6.38 3.15
CA ALA A 25 8.10 -7.19 4.35
C ALA A 25 9.33 -8.10 4.34
N TRP A 26 9.63 -8.73 3.20
CA TRP A 26 10.86 -9.50 3.02
C TRP A 26 12.11 -8.61 3.10
N LYS A 27 12.11 -7.45 2.44
CA LYS A 27 13.30 -6.59 2.37
C LYS A 27 13.64 -5.91 3.70
N THR A 28 12.64 -5.66 4.55
CA THR A 28 12.80 -4.97 5.84
C THR A 28 12.75 -5.94 7.02
N ASN A 29 12.68 -7.25 6.78
CA ASN A 29 12.53 -8.31 7.79
C ASN A 29 11.39 -8.02 8.79
N GLY A 30 10.31 -7.41 8.32
CA GLY A 30 9.28 -6.87 9.22
C GLY A 30 8.06 -6.33 8.48
N ILE A 31 6.89 -6.46 9.09
CA ILE A 31 5.60 -6.04 8.51
C ILE A 31 5.31 -4.55 8.69
N GLU A 32 6.19 -3.82 9.36
CA GLU A 32 6.05 -2.42 9.73
C GLU A 32 5.90 -1.53 8.48
N VAL A 33 6.70 -1.78 7.44
CA VAL A 33 6.63 -1.02 6.18
C VAL A 33 5.32 -1.28 5.45
N SER A 34 4.87 -2.53 5.44
CA SER A 34 3.57 -2.88 4.84
C SER A 34 2.42 -2.21 5.59
N SER A 35 2.48 -2.18 6.93
CA SER A 35 1.47 -1.54 7.78
C SER A 35 1.47 -0.02 7.63
N ALA A 36 2.64 0.60 7.57
CA ALA A 36 2.80 2.04 7.35
C ALA A 36 2.26 2.45 5.98
N MET A 37 2.60 1.68 4.93
CA MET A 37 2.11 1.90 3.58
C MET A 37 0.58 1.75 3.49
N HIS A 38 0.03 0.69 4.08
CA HIS A 38 -1.42 0.49 4.12
C HIS A 38 -2.15 1.63 4.84
N THR A 39 -1.60 2.10 5.95
CA THR A 39 -2.15 3.23 6.72
C THR A 39 -2.09 4.52 5.92
N ALA A 40 -0.96 4.81 5.28
CA ALA A 40 -0.75 6.01 4.47
C ALA A 40 -1.66 6.01 3.22
N SER A 41 -1.86 4.85 2.58
CA SER A 41 -2.78 4.71 1.46
C SER A 41 -4.23 4.99 1.89
N ASN A 42 -4.71 4.30 2.92
CA ASN A 42 -6.08 4.49 3.44
C ASN A 42 -6.33 5.94 3.88
N PHE A 43 -5.36 6.56 4.56
CA PHE A 43 -5.47 7.95 4.98
C PHE A 43 -5.55 8.91 3.79
N SER A 44 -4.71 8.71 2.77
CA SER A 44 -4.68 9.56 1.59
C SER A 44 -5.96 9.45 0.75
N ILE A 45 -6.49 8.24 0.61
CA ILE A 45 -7.78 8.00 -0.05
C ILE A 45 -8.91 8.64 0.76
N GLY A 46 -8.92 8.46 2.09
CA GLY A 46 -9.88 9.09 2.99
C GLY A 46 -9.86 10.62 2.89
N LEU A 47 -8.68 11.22 2.91
CA LEU A 47 -8.49 12.67 2.76
C LEU A 47 -9.01 13.16 1.40
N SER A 48 -8.74 12.41 0.32
CA SER A 48 -9.23 12.75 -1.02
C SER A 48 -10.76 12.75 -1.09
N VAL A 49 -11.43 11.85 -0.35
CA VAL A 49 -12.89 11.85 -0.22
C VAL A 49 -13.37 13.06 0.59
N MET A 50 -12.72 13.37 1.73
CA MET A 50 -13.08 14.51 2.58
C MET A 50 -12.95 15.85 1.85
N LEU A 51 -11.95 16.00 0.98
CA LEU A 51 -11.71 17.20 0.18
C LEU A 51 -12.58 17.27 -1.08
N GLY A 52 -13.45 16.28 -1.33
CA GLY A 52 -14.32 16.24 -2.51
C GLY A 52 -13.59 15.92 -3.81
N LEU A 53 -12.33 15.46 -3.75
CA LEU A 53 -11.53 15.10 -4.94
C LEU A 53 -11.89 13.73 -5.50
N ARG A 54 -12.55 12.88 -4.70
CA ARG A 54 -12.98 11.53 -5.08
C ARG A 54 -14.34 11.21 -4.49
N THR A 55 -15.21 10.58 -5.27
CA THR A 55 -16.48 10.04 -4.79
C THR A 55 -16.29 8.67 -4.14
N SER A 56 -16.91 8.48 -2.97
CA SER A 56 -17.01 7.15 -2.35
C SER A 56 -18.05 6.33 -3.14
N THR A 57 -17.59 5.26 -3.80
CA THR A 57 -18.45 4.40 -4.63
C THR A 57 -18.18 2.94 -4.32
N SER A 58 -19.24 2.14 -4.25
CA SER A 58 -19.19 0.68 -4.12
C SER A 58 -18.97 -0.03 -5.45
N SER A 59 -19.02 0.72 -6.57
CA SER A 59 -18.77 0.21 -7.92
C SER A 59 -17.49 0.84 -8.49
N PRO A 60 -16.34 0.15 -8.40
CA PRO A 60 -15.08 0.67 -8.90
C PRO A 60 -15.09 0.74 -10.43
N GLN A 61 -14.85 1.94 -10.96
CA GLN A 61 -14.66 2.18 -12.40
C GLN A 61 -13.20 1.94 -12.79
N LEU A 62 -12.95 1.54 -14.04
CA LEU A 62 -11.61 1.23 -14.55
C LEU A 62 -10.63 2.40 -14.34
N TYR A 63 -11.06 3.63 -14.63
CA TYR A 63 -10.25 4.84 -14.44
C TYR A 63 -9.85 5.04 -12.97
N SER A 64 -10.79 4.84 -12.03
CA SER A 64 -10.52 4.97 -10.61
C SER A 64 -9.54 3.93 -10.09
N VAL A 65 -9.56 2.72 -10.64
CA VAL A 65 -8.59 1.67 -10.31
C VAL A 65 -7.21 2.02 -10.86
N LEU A 66 -7.11 2.44 -12.13
CA LEU A 66 -5.83 2.88 -12.70
C LEU A 66 -5.21 4.05 -11.93
N ALA A 67 -6.03 5.05 -11.55
CA ALA A 67 -5.58 6.17 -10.73
C ALA A 67 -5.10 5.71 -9.34
N THR A 68 -5.75 4.72 -8.73
CA THR A 68 -5.35 4.17 -7.43
C THR A 68 -4.04 3.37 -7.56
N VAL A 69 -3.87 2.55 -8.60
CA VAL A 69 -2.62 1.84 -8.88
C VAL A 69 -1.45 2.81 -9.06
N ILE A 70 -1.64 3.89 -9.83
CA ILE A 70 -0.59 4.92 -10.01
C ILE A 70 -0.26 5.59 -8.68
N PHE A 71 -1.28 5.94 -7.89
CA PHE A 71 -1.09 6.54 -6.57
C PHE A 71 -0.30 5.61 -5.63
N GLU A 72 -0.63 4.33 -5.60
CA GLU A 72 0.07 3.32 -4.79
C GLU A 72 1.53 3.15 -5.23
N ILE A 73 1.81 3.14 -6.54
CA ILE A 73 3.19 3.12 -7.06
C ILE A 73 3.97 4.35 -6.58
N VAL A 74 3.36 5.54 -6.61
CA VAL A 74 3.99 6.76 -6.11
C VAL A 74 4.26 6.65 -4.61
N LEU A 75 3.30 6.15 -3.82
CA LEU A 75 3.44 5.95 -2.39
C LEU A 75 4.57 4.95 -2.07
N LEU A 76 4.63 3.84 -2.81
CA LEU A 76 5.69 2.83 -2.75
C LEU A 76 7.08 3.45 -2.97
N VAL A 77 7.23 4.27 -4.01
CA VAL A 77 8.50 4.95 -4.32
C VAL A 77 8.88 5.94 -3.23
N ILE A 78 7.92 6.71 -2.70
CA ILE A 78 8.15 7.64 -1.59
C ILE A 78 8.62 6.85 -0.36
N MET A 79 7.91 5.79 0.01
CA MET A 79 8.24 4.97 1.18
C MET A 79 9.59 4.29 1.04
N TYR A 80 9.95 3.81 -0.16
CA TYR A 80 11.28 3.27 -0.45
C TYR A 80 12.37 4.33 -0.23
N TYR A 81 12.18 5.53 -0.78
CA TYR A 81 13.15 6.61 -0.68
C TYR A 81 13.31 7.11 0.76
N VAL A 82 12.20 7.27 1.48
CA VAL A 82 12.20 7.62 2.90
C VAL A 82 12.94 6.54 3.69
N GLY A 83 12.57 5.26 3.54
CA GLY A 83 13.22 4.15 4.24
C GLY A 83 14.72 4.09 4.00
N ARG A 84 15.18 4.34 2.76
CA ARG A 84 16.61 4.43 2.42
C ARG A 84 17.32 5.61 3.07
N LYS A 85 16.68 6.77 3.17
CA LYS A 85 17.31 8.01 3.67
C LYS A 85 17.34 8.07 5.20
N THR A 86 16.27 7.62 5.86
CA THR A 86 16.12 7.74 7.32
C THR A 86 16.57 6.50 8.06
N ASN A 87 16.92 5.42 7.34
CA ASN A 87 17.16 4.09 7.91
C ASN A 87 16.00 3.63 8.83
N TRP A 88 14.79 4.13 8.57
CA TRP A 88 13.62 3.93 9.42
C TRP A 88 13.24 2.45 9.54
N PHE A 89 13.63 1.66 8.54
CA PHE A 89 13.36 0.22 8.47
C PHE A 89 14.63 -0.56 8.13
N GLY A 90 15.79 -0.10 8.63
CA GLY A 90 17.04 -0.84 8.52
C GLY A 90 16.85 -2.29 8.98
N GLU A 91 17.59 -3.21 8.35
CA GLU A 91 17.49 -4.64 8.64
C GLU A 91 17.53 -4.87 10.17
N ILE A 92 16.49 -5.50 10.72
CA ILE A 92 16.54 -6.01 12.09
C ILE A 92 17.76 -6.93 12.13
N PRO A 93 18.78 -6.65 12.97
CA PRO A 93 19.98 -7.47 13.00
C PRO A 93 19.60 -8.93 13.22
N GLU A 94 20.19 -9.84 12.44
CA GLU A 94 19.90 -11.29 12.42
C GLU A 94 19.77 -11.91 13.83
N ASN A 95 20.51 -11.36 14.80
CA ASN A 95 20.52 -11.82 16.19
C ASN A 95 19.20 -11.62 16.96
N ASN A 96 18.25 -10.84 16.40
CA ASN A 96 16.94 -10.58 17.01
C ASN A 96 15.78 -11.28 16.28
N GLN A 97 16.05 -12.09 15.25
CA GLN A 97 15.02 -12.75 14.44
C GLN A 97 14.46 -14.05 15.06
N ASN A 98 15.07 -14.53 16.15
CA ASN A 98 14.74 -15.80 16.81
C ASN A 98 14.20 -15.65 18.25
N VAL A 99 13.64 -14.49 18.60
CA VAL A 99 12.97 -14.27 19.91
C VAL A 99 11.48 -14.52 19.78
#